data_AF-A0A9P9WZH2-F1
#
_entry.id   AF-A0A9P9WZH2-F1
#
_cell.length_a   1.000
_cell.length_b   1.000
_cell.length_c   1.000
_cell.angle_alpha   90.00
_cell.angle_beta   90.00
_cell.angle_gamma   90.00
#
_symmetry.space_group_name_H-M   'P 1'
#
loop_
_entity.id
_entity.type
_entity.pdbx_description
1 polymer ?
#
loop_
_entity_poly.entity_id
_entity_poly.type
_entity_poly.pdbx_seq_one_letter_code
_entity_poly.pdbx_strand_id
1 'polypeptide(L)'
;MLFTDPVAVSWALVTTCVLGLLRVGPWYTRITHYMLKWQTTIGRRMYYVHSLHEKYGTVVRISPYQVAISDPDGFVAIHRIGSGFLKSPWYEKFVGDSGVGIGVFATVDPVKHGVMRRLFSRAFSATSLR
;
A
#
# COMPACT_ATOMS: atom_id res chain seq x y z
N MET A 1 19.08 -27.33 33.48
CA MET A 1 19.98 -26.90 32.39
C MET A 1 19.31 -25.73 31.67
N LEU A 2 19.51 -24.51 32.18
CA LEU A 2 18.97 -23.29 31.60
C LEU A 2 20.12 -22.57 30.90
N PHE A 3 19.99 -22.36 29.60
CA PHE A 3 20.93 -21.62 28.75
C PHE A 3 21.01 -20.16 29.22
N THR A 4 22.12 -19.76 29.85
CA THR A 4 22.35 -18.42 30.42
C THR A 4 23.43 -17.65 29.67
N ASP A 5 23.53 -17.80 28.35
CA ASP A 5 24.52 -17.07 27.55
C ASP A 5 23.94 -15.73 27.07
N PRO A 6 24.35 -14.57 27.62
CA PRO A 6 23.85 -13.26 27.22
C PRO A 6 24.17 -12.92 25.75
N VAL A 7 25.21 -13.55 25.20
CA VAL A 7 25.58 -13.45 23.78
C VAL A 7 24.58 -14.20 22.90
N ALA A 8 24.07 -15.36 23.33
CA ALA A 8 23.07 -16.13 22.59
C ALA A 8 21.70 -15.43 22.60
N VAL A 9 21.33 -14.78 23.71
CA VAL A 9 20.10 -13.98 23.80
C VAL A 9 20.20 -12.74 22.92
N SER A 10 21.34 -12.04 22.92
CA SER A 10 21.56 -10.88 22.04
C SER A 10 21.56 -11.28 20.57
N TRP A 11 22.21 -12.39 20.20
CA TRP A 11 22.15 -12.94 18.85
C TRP A 11 20.73 -13.37 18.49
N ALA A 12 19.98 -14.02 19.37
CA ALA A 12 18.60 -14.41 19.10
C ALA A 12 17.67 -13.19 18.93
N LEU A 13 17.85 -12.12 19.71
CA LEU A 13 17.07 -10.89 19.57
C LEU A 13 17.41 -10.13 18.29
N VAL A 14 18.69 -9.99 17.96
CA VAL A 14 19.13 -9.40 16.68
C VAL A 14 18.62 -10.24 15.52
N THR A 15 18.73 -11.56 15.60
CA THR A 15 18.26 -12.48 14.56
C THR A 15 16.74 -12.44 14.43
N THR A 16 15.98 -12.34 15.52
CA THR A 16 14.50 -12.26 15.48
C THR A 16 14.02 -10.90 14.98
N CYS A 17 14.66 -9.79 15.37
CA CYS A 17 14.32 -8.45 14.90
C CYS A 17 14.71 -8.23 13.43
N VAL A 18 15.90 -8.67 13.03
CA VAL A 18 16.41 -8.54 11.65
C VAL A 18 15.70 -9.54 10.73
N LEU A 19 15.46 -10.79 11.16
CA LEU A 19 14.72 -11.79 10.36
C LEU A 19 13.20 -11.59 10.37
N GLY A 20 12.63 -10.95 11.39
CA GLY A 20 11.21 -10.61 11.44
C GLY A 20 10.83 -9.60 10.35
N LEU A 21 11.65 -8.56 10.20
CA LEU A 21 11.60 -7.66 9.03
C LEU A 21 11.98 -8.37 7.73
N LEU A 22 12.77 -9.45 7.82
CA LEU A 22 13.16 -10.25 6.66
C LEU A 22 12.03 -11.15 6.11
N ARG A 23 10.98 -11.41 6.91
CA ARG A 23 9.93 -12.40 6.59
C ARG A 23 8.68 -11.85 5.91
N VAL A 24 8.47 -10.53 5.93
CA VAL A 24 7.27 -9.88 5.35
C VAL A 24 7.35 -9.75 3.82
N GLY A 25 7.76 -10.80 3.11
CA GLY A 25 7.75 -10.87 1.64
C GLY A 25 9.04 -11.45 1.03
N PRO A 26 9.05 -11.66 -0.30
CA PRO A 26 10.20 -12.20 -1.02
C PRO A 26 11.43 -11.29 -0.93
N TRP A 27 12.64 -11.86 -0.92
CA TRP A 27 13.88 -11.08 -0.78
C TRP A 27 14.06 -10.01 -1.89
N TYR A 28 13.62 -10.32 -3.12
CA TYR A 28 13.78 -9.41 -4.25
C TYR A 28 12.91 -8.15 -4.14
N THR A 29 11.80 -8.17 -3.39
CA THR A 29 10.92 -6.99 -3.25
C THR A 29 11.57 -5.87 -2.44
N ARG A 30 12.73 -6.10 -1.83
CA ARG A 30 13.55 -5.06 -1.19
C ARG A 30 14.42 -4.30 -2.17
N ILE A 31 14.85 -4.97 -3.24
CA ILE A 31 15.83 -4.43 -4.18
C ILE A 31 15.10 -3.89 -5.42
N THR A 32 14.07 -4.60 -5.88
CA THR A 32 13.41 -4.30 -7.15
C THR A 32 11.90 -4.43 -7.07
N HIS A 33 11.22 -3.58 -7.85
CA HIS A 33 9.78 -3.64 -8.11
C HIS A 33 9.47 -4.32 -9.47
N TYR A 34 10.49 -4.88 -10.12
CA TYR A 34 10.39 -5.44 -11.48
C TYR A 34 9.33 -6.54 -11.58
N MET A 35 9.31 -7.49 -10.64
CA MET A 35 8.33 -8.59 -10.64
C MET A 35 6.90 -8.07 -10.53
N LEU A 36 6.66 -7.08 -9.66
CA LEU A 36 5.35 -6.45 -9.52
C LEU A 36 4.94 -5.73 -10.81
N LYS A 37 5.89 -5.03 -11.46
CA LYS A 37 5.65 -4.33 -12.73
C LYS A 37 5.30 -5.32 -13.85
N TRP A 38 6.06 -6.41 -13.97
CA TRP A 38 5.81 -7.49 -14.92
C TRP A 38 4.41 -8.09 -14.76
N GLN A 39 4.03 -8.46 -13.53
CA GLN A 39 2.70 -8.99 -13.22
C GLN A 39 1.59 -7.97 -13.50
N THR A 40 1.87 -6.68 -13.34
CA THR A 40 0.93 -5.60 -13.68
C THR A 40 0.75 -5.48 -15.20
N THR A 41 1.82 -5.57 -15.98
CA THR A 41 1.75 -5.53 -17.46
C THR A 41 0.98 -6.73 -18.03
N ILE A 42 1.06 -7.90 -17.39
CA ILE A 42 0.28 -9.10 -17.77
C ILE A 42 -1.16 -9.05 -17.24
N GLY A 43 -1.51 -8.06 -16.42
CA GLY A 43 -2.85 -7.95 -15.81
C GLY A 43 -3.10 -8.93 -14.66
N ARG A 44 -2.07 -9.63 -14.16
CA ARG A 44 -2.16 -10.63 -13.08
C ARG A 44 -1.73 -10.12 -11.71
N ARG A 45 -1.60 -8.80 -11.54
CA ARG A 45 -1.18 -8.15 -10.29
C ARG A 45 -1.96 -8.63 -9.07
N MET A 46 -3.30 -8.71 -9.17
CA MET A 46 -4.16 -9.10 -8.05
C MET A 46 -3.85 -10.52 -7.57
N TYR A 47 -3.76 -11.49 -8.49
CA TYR A 47 -3.44 -12.88 -8.18
C TYR A 47 -2.04 -13.02 -7.56
N TYR A 48 -1.08 -12.24 -8.06
CA TYR A 48 0.28 -12.23 -7.52
C TYR A 48 0.33 -11.67 -6.08
N VAL A 49 -0.36 -10.56 -5.81
CA VAL A 49 -0.40 -10.00 -4.45
C VAL A 49 -1.16 -10.94 -3.50
N HIS A 50 -2.23 -11.56 -3.97
CA HIS A 50 -2.98 -12.55 -3.19
C HIS A 50 -2.11 -13.76 -2.80
N SER A 51 -1.38 -14.35 -3.74
CA SER A 51 -0.50 -15.48 -3.44
C SER A 51 0.66 -15.12 -2.49
N LEU A 52 1.10 -13.86 -2.48
CA LEU A 52 2.03 -13.38 -1.48
C LEU A 52 1.39 -13.34 -0.09
N HIS A 53 0.15 -12.86 0.03
CA HIS A 53 -0.57 -12.84 1.30
C HIS A 53 -0.83 -14.25 1.84
N GLU A 54 -1.16 -15.22 0.97
CA GLU A 54 -1.30 -16.62 1.37
C GLU A 54 0.00 -17.20 1.96
N LYS A 55 1.15 -16.78 1.44
CA LYS A 55 2.47 -17.33 1.84
C LYS A 55 3.12 -16.61 3.01
N TYR A 56 2.98 -15.28 3.09
CA TYR A 56 3.71 -14.43 4.02
C TYR A 56 2.82 -13.76 5.07
N GLY A 57 1.49 -13.87 4.95
CA GLY A 57 0.51 -13.36 5.90
C GLY A 57 -0.10 -12.01 5.53
N THR A 58 -0.61 -11.30 6.53
CA THR A 58 -1.44 -10.10 6.33
C THR A 58 -0.67 -8.87 5.83
N VAL A 59 0.63 -8.79 6.09
CA VAL A 59 1.47 -7.66 5.68
C VAL A 59 2.61 -8.16 4.82
N VAL A 60 2.62 -7.75 3.55
CA VAL A 60 3.63 -8.19 2.57
C VAL A 60 4.21 -7.02 1.81
N ARG A 61 5.54 -6.96 1.73
CA ARG A 61 6.27 -5.99 0.93
C ARG A 61 6.27 -6.43 -0.53
N ILE A 62 5.69 -5.60 -1.39
CA ILE A 62 5.55 -5.87 -2.84
C ILE A 62 6.56 -5.10 -3.69
N SER A 63 7.13 -4.02 -3.16
CA SER A 63 8.09 -3.12 -3.80
C SER A 63 8.99 -2.52 -2.73
N PRO A 64 10.20 -2.00 -3.07
CA PRO A 64 11.09 -1.41 -2.08
C PRO A 64 10.42 -0.28 -1.28
N TYR A 65 9.47 0.41 -1.92
CA TYR A 65 8.73 1.56 -1.41
C TYR A 65 7.21 1.30 -1.28
N GLN A 66 6.72 0.05 -1.40
CA GLN A 66 5.30 -0.25 -1.23
C GLN A 66 5.06 -1.54 -0.45
N VAL A 67 4.04 -1.50 0.41
CA VAL A 67 3.58 -2.63 1.22
C VAL A 67 2.10 -2.84 0.94
N ALA A 68 1.71 -4.10 0.79
CA ALA A 68 0.32 -4.52 0.72
C ALA A 68 -0.11 -5.03 2.10
N ILE A 69 -1.30 -4.60 2.53
CA ILE A 69 -1.87 -4.93 3.83
C ILE A 69 -3.26 -5.50 3.59
N SER A 70 -3.52 -6.70 4.10
CA SER A 70 -4.80 -7.40 4.02
C SER A 70 -5.47 -7.55 5.39
N ASP A 71 -5.26 -6.57 6.25
CA ASP A 71 -5.81 -6.52 7.61
C ASP A 71 -7.00 -5.53 7.67
N PRO A 72 -8.16 -5.92 8.22
CA PRO A 72 -9.33 -5.04 8.30
C PRO A 72 -9.09 -3.76 9.12
N ASP A 73 -8.41 -3.87 10.26
CA ASP A 73 -8.14 -2.73 11.13
C ASP A 73 -7.15 -1.76 10.46
N GLY A 74 -6.12 -2.30 9.81
CA GLY A 74 -5.19 -1.54 8.99
C GLY A 74 -5.87 -0.86 7.80
N PHE A 75 -6.82 -1.52 7.14
CA PHE A 75 -7.59 -0.93 6.04
C PHE A 75 -8.38 0.28 6.50
N VAL A 76 -9.08 0.18 7.63
CA VAL A 76 -9.85 1.29 8.22
C VAL A 76 -8.91 2.42 8.64
N ALA A 77 -7.79 2.11 9.28
CA ALA A 77 -6.82 3.11 9.72
C ALA A 77 -6.26 3.94 8.55
N ILE A 78 -5.92 3.30 7.43
CA ILE A 78 -5.35 3.96 6.25
C ILE A 78 -6.41 4.82 5.53
N HIS A 79 -7.60 4.28 5.33
CA HIS A 79 -8.66 4.94 4.54
C HIS A 79 -9.54 5.91 5.35
N ARG A 80 -9.34 6.00 6.66
CA ARG A 80 -10.07 6.94 7.51
C ARG A 80 -9.87 8.38 7.06
N ILE A 81 -10.94 9.16 7.05
CA ILE A 81 -10.88 10.60 6.78
C ILE A 81 -9.99 11.26 7.83
N GLY A 82 -8.95 11.97 7.39
CA GLY A 82 -7.98 12.62 8.28
C GLY A 82 -6.91 11.67 8.84
N SER A 83 -6.73 10.47 8.28
CA SER A 83 -5.69 9.52 8.68
C SER A 83 -4.26 10.03 8.47
N GLY A 84 -4.09 11.12 7.71
CA GLY A 84 -2.78 11.66 7.33
C GLY A 84 -2.11 10.91 6.17
N PHE A 85 -2.67 9.77 5.74
CA PHE A 85 -2.20 9.05 4.56
C PHE A 85 -2.71 9.71 3.28
N LEU A 86 -1.77 10.23 2.49
CA LEU A 86 -2.06 10.80 1.18
C LEU A 86 -2.00 9.71 0.10
N LYS A 87 -2.73 9.93 -1.00
CA LYS A 87 -2.62 9.08 -2.19
C LYS A 87 -1.19 9.13 -2.73
N SER A 88 -0.75 8.03 -3.34
CA SER A 88 0.59 7.97 -3.94
C SER A 88 0.74 9.02 -5.07
N PRO A 89 1.91 9.66 -5.22
CA PRO A 89 2.24 10.53 -6.35
C PRO A 89 2.09 9.83 -7.72
N TRP A 90 2.03 8.50 -7.74
CA TRP A 90 1.70 7.73 -8.94
C TRP A 90 0.36 8.15 -9.57
N TYR A 91 -0.64 8.54 -8.77
CA TYR A 91 -1.96 8.95 -9.29
C TYR A 91 -1.89 10.19 -10.18
N GLU A 92 -1.07 11.17 -9.81
CA GLU A 92 -0.88 12.39 -10.61
C GLU A 92 -0.08 12.08 -11.88
N LYS A 93 0.96 11.25 -11.74
CA LYS A 93 1.80 10.82 -12.88
C LYS A 93 1.05 9.95 -13.89
N PHE A 94 0.07 9.16 -13.43
CA PHE A 94 -0.69 8.26 -14.28
C PHE A 94 -1.67 8.99 -15.20
N VAL A 95 -2.29 10.07 -14.72
CA VAL A 95 -3.22 10.88 -15.54
C VAL A 95 -2.49 11.73 -16.58
N GLY A 96 -1.20 12.01 -16.33
CA GLY A 96 -0.37 12.80 -17.23
C GLY A 96 -0.82 14.25 -17.36
N ASP A 97 -0.07 15.04 -18.11
CA ASP A 97 -0.43 16.42 -18.44
C ASP A 97 -1.42 16.42 -19.61
N SER A 98 -2.63 15.94 -19.34
CA SER A 98 -3.71 15.81 -20.33
C SER A 98 -4.33 17.15 -20.74
N GLY A 99 -3.83 18.28 -20.22
CA GLY A 99 -4.38 19.63 -20.45
C GLY A 99 -5.75 19.90 -19.83
N VAL A 100 -6.46 18.86 -19.37
CA VAL A 100 -7.81 18.91 -18.78
C VAL A 100 -7.77 19.05 -17.24
N GLY A 101 -6.58 18.99 -16.64
CA GLY A 101 -6.40 19.03 -15.19
C GLY A 101 -6.64 17.68 -14.51
N ILE A 102 -6.16 17.55 -13.27
CA ILE A 102 -6.23 16.29 -12.50
C ILE A 102 -7.66 16.08 -12.01
N GLY A 103 -8.31 14.99 -12.45
CA GLY A 103 -9.67 14.63 -12.02
C GLY A 103 -9.79 14.28 -10.54
N VAL A 104 -11.03 14.28 -10.01
CA VAL A 104 -11.33 14.12 -8.57
C VAL A 104 -10.71 12.86 -7.94
N PHE A 105 -10.57 11.78 -8.71
CA PHE A 105 -9.98 10.53 -8.23
C PHE A 105 -8.45 10.60 -8.11
N ALA A 106 -7.78 11.34 -9.00
CA ALA A 106 -6.33 11.40 -9.07
C ALA A 106 -5.71 12.52 -8.22
N THR A 107 -6.50 13.51 -7.78
CA THR A 107 -6.02 14.59 -6.90
C THR A 107 -5.50 14.03 -5.56
N VAL A 108 -4.25 14.34 -5.23
CA VAL A 108 -3.59 13.95 -3.97
C VAL A 108 -3.84 15.00 -2.87
N ASP A 109 -3.84 16.28 -3.23
CA ASP A 109 -4.06 17.40 -2.30
C ASP A 109 -5.48 17.33 -1.70
N PRO A 110 -5.62 17.22 -0.36
CA PRO A 110 -6.92 17.07 0.30
C PRO A 110 -7.80 18.33 0.21
N VAL A 111 -7.20 19.52 0.14
CA VAL A 111 -7.92 20.79 0.01
C VAL A 111 -8.54 20.86 -1.38
N LYS A 112 -7.74 20.64 -2.43
CA LYS A 112 -8.23 20.61 -3.82
C LYS A 112 -9.26 19.51 -4.02
N HIS A 113 -8.99 18.31 -3.50
CA HIS A 113 -9.91 17.19 -3.56
C HIS A 113 -11.26 17.49 -2.87
N GLY A 114 -11.25 18.20 -1.73
CA GLY A 114 -12.46 18.60 -1.02
C GLY A 114 -13.35 19.55 -1.82
N VAL A 115 -12.76 20.52 -2.53
CA VAL A 115 -13.49 21.43 -3.41
C VAL A 115 -14.15 20.66 -4.56
N MET A 116 -13.40 19.80 -5.24
CA MET A 116 -13.93 19.00 -6.35
C MET A 116 -15.03 18.04 -5.89
N ARG A 117 -14.82 17.33 -4.77
CA ARG A 117 -15.82 16.43 -4.18
C ARG A 117 -17.12 17.17 -3.88
N ARG A 118 -17.06 18.39 -3.37
CA ARG A 118 -18.25 19.21 -3.09
C ARG A 118 -19.03 19.51 -4.38
N LEU A 119 -18.35 19.85 -5.46
CA LEU A 119 -18.98 20.09 -6.77
C LEU A 119 -19.68 18.83 -7.30
N PHE A 120 -19.00 17.69 -7.28
CA PHE A 120 -19.55 16.42 -7.77
C PHE A 120 -20.65 15.82 -6.86
N SER A 121 -20.63 16.11 -5.56
CA SER A 121 -21.58 15.51 -4.59
C SER A 121 -23.05 15.78 -4.91
N ARG A 122 -23.36 16.91 -5.54
CA ARG A 122 -24.73 17.27 -5.94
C ARG A 122 -25.22 16.42 -7.12
N ALA A 123 -24.36 16.18 -8.10
CA ALA A 123 -24.70 15.42 -9.30
C ALA A 123 -24.87 13.92 -9.02
N PHE A 124 -24.12 13.37 -8.06
CA PHE A 124 -24.19 11.97 -7.64
C PHE A 124 -25.04 11.75 -6.38
N SER A 125 -25.98 12.66 -6.08
CA SER A 125 -26.91 12.47 -4.96
C SER A 125 -27.99 11.46 -5.32
N ALA A 126 -28.53 10.72 -4.33
CA ALA A 126 -29.62 9.78 -4.57
C ALA A 126 -30.89 10.45 -5.14
N THR A 127 -31.05 11.76 -4.95
CA THR A 127 -32.15 12.54 -5.51
C THR A 127 -31.91 12.88 -6.98
N SER A 128 -30.67 13.11 -7.39
CA SER A 128 -30.32 13.45 -8.77
C SER A 128 -30.12 12.24 -9.69
N LEU A 129 -29.99 11.03 -9.12
CA LEU A 129 -29.85 9.76 -9.84
C LEU A 129 -31.17 8.98 -9.99
N ARG A 130 -32.30 9.58 -9.59
CA ARG A 130 -33.64 9.05 -9.89
C ARG A 130 -34.06 9.43 -11.30
#